data_AF-A0A2G8JXG2-F1
#
_entry.id   AF-A0A2G8JXG2-F1
#
_cell.length_a   1.000
_cell.length_b   1.000
_cell.length_c   1.000
_cell.angle_alpha   90.00
_cell.angle_beta   90.00
_cell.angle_gamma   90.00
#
_symmetry.space_group_name_H-M   'P 1'
#
loop_
_entity.id
_entity.type
_entity.pdbx_description
1 polymer ?
#
loop_
_entity_poly.entity_id
_entity_poly.type
_entity_poly.pdbx_seq_one_letter_code
_entity_poly.pdbx_strand_id
1 'polypeptide(L)'
;MANSKDATEVRSFLGLSSYYRRFVKGFAKKAAPLNDLIKKETVFVWDDNCEEAFQYLKFVLINPPVMAFPDFGLDFVLYTDASQTAVGAVLAQEQDGKERVIAYASSTLTPPQ
;
A
#
# COMPACT_ATOMS: atom_id res chain seq x y z
N MET A 1 8.97 -5.39 1.76
CA MET A 1 7.78 -6.20 2.10
C MET A 1 8.20 -7.65 2.02
N ALA A 2 8.52 -8.25 3.16
CA ALA A 2 8.65 -9.71 3.25
C ALA A 2 7.26 -10.33 3.03
N ASN A 3 7.20 -11.55 2.48
CA ASN A 3 5.97 -12.35 2.42
C ASN A 3 5.62 -12.83 3.83
N SER A 4 5.22 -11.93 4.72
CA SER A 4 4.71 -12.34 6.02
C SER A 4 3.22 -12.65 5.89
N LYS A 5 2.90 -13.87 6.32
CA LYS A 5 1.72 -14.65 5.96
C LYS A 5 0.73 -14.62 7.13
N ASP A 6 0.41 -13.43 7.62
CA ASP A 6 -0.56 -13.27 8.70
C ASP A 6 -1.70 -12.32 8.32
N ALA A 7 -2.87 -12.54 8.93
CA ALA A 7 -4.09 -11.79 8.63
C ALA A 7 -4.03 -10.31 9.07
N THR A 8 -3.07 -9.93 9.91
CA THR A 8 -2.88 -8.55 10.36
C THR A 8 -2.17 -7.76 9.27
N GLU A 9 -1.09 -8.30 8.71
CA GLU A 9 -0.35 -7.68 7.63
C GLU A 9 -1.17 -7.58 6.34
N VAL A 10 -1.94 -8.62 6.01
CA VAL A 10 -2.86 -8.55 4.86
C VAL A 10 -3.90 -7.44 5.04
N ARG A 11 -4.42 -7.25 6.26
CA ARG A 11 -5.32 -6.13 6.58
C ARG A 11 -4.62 -4.78 6.39
N SER A 12 -3.41 -4.62 6.90
CA SER A 12 -2.64 -3.38 6.74
C SER A 12 -2.36 -3.07 5.27
N PHE A 13 -1.94 -4.07 4.48
CA PHE A 13 -1.71 -3.93 3.04
C PHE A 13 -2.98 -3.57 2.27
N LEU A 14 -4.11 -4.22 2.58
CA LEU A 14 -5.41 -3.88 1.98
C LEU A 14 -5.85 -2.47 2.36
N GLY A 15 -5.60 -2.03 3.59
CA GLY A 15 -5.84 -0.67 4.05
C GLY A 15 -5.13 0.35 3.15
N LEU A 16 -3.80 0.22 3.01
CA LEU A 16 -3.00 1.07 2.13
C LEU A 16 -3.48 1.02 0.68
N SER A 17 -3.67 -0.17 0.13
CA SER A 17 -4.07 -0.36 -1.27
C SER A 17 -5.47 0.23 -1.55
N SER A 18 -6.36 0.19 -0.57
CA SER A 18 -7.72 0.71 -0.69
C SER A 18 -7.77 2.24 -0.77
N TYR A 19 -6.79 2.93 -0.19
CA TYR A 19 -6.66 4.39 -0.31
C TYR A 19 -6.54 4.81 -1.78
N TYR A 20 -5.77 4.04 -2.57
CA TYR A 20 -5.55 4.24 -4.00
C TYR A 20 -6.56 3.51 -4.90
N ARG A 21 -7.65 2.95 -4.36
CA ARG A 21 -8.63 2.14 -5.13
C ARG A 21 -9.18 2.84 -6.39
N ARG A 22 -9.24 4.18 -6.39
CA ARG A 22 -9.72 4.99 -7.54
C ARG A 22 -8.88 4.79 -8.80
N PHE A 23 -7.63 4.37 -8.65
CA PHE A 23 -6.68 4.12 -9.73
C PHE A 23 -6.66 2.67 -10.20
N VAL A 24 -7.35 1.77 -9.48
CA VAL A 24 -7.36 0.33 -9.75
C VAL A 24 -8.71 -0.07 -10.33
N LYS A 25 -8.78 -0.28 -11.64
CA LYS A 25 -10.01 -0.77 -12.29
C LYS A 25 -10.43 -2.11 -11.69
N GLY A 26 -11.64 -2.17 -11.14
CA GLY A 26 -12.18 -3.39 -10.53
C GLY A 26 -11.47 -3.80 -9.24
N PHE A 27 -10.96 -2.84 -8.45
CA PHE A 27 -10.25 -3.09 -7.19
C PHE A 27 -10.90 -4.18 -6.33
N ALA A 28 -12.21 -4.12 -6.10
CA ALA A 28 -12.92 -5.09 -5.26
C ALA A 28 -12.76 -6.54 -5.74
N LYS A 29 -12.81 -6.77 -7.05
CA LYS A 29 -12.61 -8.11 -7.63
C LYS A 29 -11.15 -8.55 -7.49
N LYS A 30 -10.20 -7.64 -7.69
CA LYS A 30 -8.76 -7.92 -7.59
C LYS A 30 -8.31 -8.18 -6.15
N ALA A 31 -8.90 -7.48 -5.19
CA ALA A 31 -8.62 -7.64 -3.77
C ALA A 31 -9.43 -8.78 -3.11
N ALA A 32 -10.37 -9.41 -3.83
CA ALA A 32 -11.26 -10.42 -3.25
C ALA A 32 -10.50 -11.60 -2.59
N PRO A 33 -9.48 -12.22 -3.22
CA PRO A 33 -8.73 -13.31 -2.59
C PRO A 33 -8.09 -12.91 -1.26
N LEU A 34 -7.54 -11.70 -1.18
CA LEU A 34 -6.94 -11.18 0.04
C LEU A 34 -7.98 -10.80 1.12
N ASN A 35 -9.16 -10.33 0.70
CA ASN A 35 -10.27 -10.07 1.63
C ASN A 35 -10.80 -11.36 2.26
N ASP A 36 -10.77 -12.47 1.52
CA ASP A 36 -11.19 -13.77 2.04
C ASP A 36 -10.25 -14.26 3.15
N LEU A 37 -8.95 -13.99 3.05
CA LEU A 37 -7.96 -14.32 4.09
C LEU A 37 -8.20 -13.64 5.45
N ILE A 38 -8.91 -12.51 5.48
CA ILE A 38 -9.09 -11.70 6.69
C ILE A 38 -10.49 -11.84 7.31
N LYS A 39 -11.34 -12.71 6.74
CA LYS A 39 -12.67 -13.03 7.29
C LYS A 39 -12.54 -13.79 8.60
N LYS A 40 -13.51 -13.59 9.50
CA LYS A 40 -13.60 -14.37 10.74
C LYS A 40 -13.78 -15.86 10.39
N GLU A 41 -13.21 -16.72 11.23
CA GLU A 41 -13.36 -18.19 11.15
C GLU A 41 -12.85 -18.83 9.85
N THR A 42 -12.07 -18.10 9.04
CA THR A 42 -11.42 -18.61 7.85
C THR A 42 -10.01 -19.11 8.18
N VAL A 43 -9.66 -20.29 7.69
CA VAL A 43 -8.28 -20.80 7.79
C VAL A 43 -7.42 -19.97 6.84
N PHE A 44 -6.36 -19.35 7.37
CA PHE A 44 -5.44 -18.57 6.56
C PHE A 44 -4.62 -19.51 5.66
N VAL A 45 -4.94 -19.53 4.36
CA VAL A 45 -4.23 -20.31 3.35
C VAL A 45 -3.84 -19.37 2.21
N TRP A 46 -2.56 -19.05 2.12
CA TRP A 46 -2.03 -18.24 1.01
C TRP A 46 -1.87 -19.12 -0.23
N ASP A 47 -2.80 -19.00 -1.17
CA ASP A 47 -2.80 -19.72 -2.44
C ASP A 47 -2.29 -18.84 -3.61
N ASP A 48 -2.25 -19.42 -4.81
CA ASP A 48 -1.80 -18.72 -6.02
C ASP A 48 -2.70 -17.52 -6.37
N ASN A 49 -4.00 -17.57 -6.05
CA ASN A 49 -4.92 -16.44 -6.27
C ASN A 49 -4.57 -15.27 -5.35
N CYS A 50 -4.22 -15.55 -4.10
CA CYS A 50 -3.75 -14.55 -3.15
C CYS A 50 -2.43 -13.93 -3.60
N GLU A 51 -1.48 -14.75 -4.06
CA GLU A 51 -0.20 -14.26 -4.59
C GLU A 51 -0.41 -13.37 -5.83
N GLU A 52 -1.22 -13.80 -6.79
CA GLU A 52 -1.53 -13.00 -7.98
C GLU A 52 -2.18 -11.66 -7.60
N ALA A 53 -3.16 -11.69 -6.69
CA ALA A 53 -3.83 -10.49 -6.20
C ALA A 53 -2.86 -9.54 -5.51
N PHE A 54 -1.98 -10.05 -4.66
CA PHE A 54 -0.97 -9.28 -3.94
C PHE A 54 0.02 -8.62 -4.90
N GLN A 55 0.60 -9.38 -5.84
CA GLN A 55 1.55 -8.86 -6.81
C GLN A 55 0.90 -7.85 -7.74
N TYR A 56 -0.34 -8.08 -8.17
CA TYR A 56 -1.08 -7.12 -8.98
C TYR A 56 -1.29 -5.78 -8.26
N LEU A 57 -1.76 -5.81 -7.00
CA LEU A 57 -1.98 -4.58 -6.24
C LEU A 57 -0.67 -3.84 -5.97
N LYS A 58 0.40 -4.57 -5.64
CA LYS A 58 1.74 -4.00 -5.49
C LYS A 58 2.22 -3.35 -6.79
N PHE A 59 2.04 -4.02 -7.92
CA PHE A 59 2.38 -3.48 -9.24
C PHE A 59 1.65 -2.14 -9.49
N VAL A 60 0.35 -2.06 -9.21
CA VAL A 60 -0.39 -0.81 -9.44
C VAL A 60 0.08 0.32 -8.53
N LEU A 61 0.43 0.04 -7.27
CA LEU A 61 0.94 1.06 -6.34
C LEU A 61 2.28 1.64 -6.78
N ILE A 62 3.11 0.86 -7.47
CA ILE A 62 4.44 1.28 -7.93
C ILE A 62 4.48 1.70 -9.40
N ASN A 63 3.33 1.92 -10.03
CA ASN A 63 3.25 2.33 -11.44
C ASN A 63 2.23 3.47 -11.63
N PRO A 64 2.30 4.19 -12.77
CA PRO A 64 1.24 5.09 -13.17
C PRO A 64 -0.09 4.33 -13.29
N PRO A 65 -1.23 4.92 -12.91
CA PRO A 65 -1.40 6.32 -12.52
C PRO A 65 -1.20 6.62 -11.02
N VAL A 66 -0.78 5.67 -10.17
CA VAL A 66 -0.59 5.94 -8.73
C VAL A 66 0.68 6.75 -8.51
N MET A 67 1.80 6.32 -9.10
CA MET A 67 3.06 7.07 -9.05
C MET A 67 3.24 8.04 -10.21
N ALA A 68 3.98 9.11 -9.96
CA ALA A 68 4.43 10.09 -10.95
C ALA A 68 5.85 10.58 -10.66
N PHE A 69 6.46 11.26 -11.64
CA PHE A 69 7.72 11.96 -11.41
C PHE A 69 7.48 13.24 -10.58
N PRO A 70 8.46 13.66 -9.77
CA PRO A 70 8.36 14.91 -9.03
C PRO A 70 8.32 16.10 -9.99
N ASP A 71 7.42 17.04 -9.71
CA ASP A 71 7.43 18.37 -10.30
C ASP A 71 7.84 19.38 -9.23
N PHE A 72 9.07 19.91 -9.32
CA PHE A 72 9.60 20.85 -8.34
C PHE A 72 8.94 22.24 -8.38
N GLY A 73 8.05 22.50 -9.34
CA GLY A 73 7.20 23.69 -9.37
C GLY A 73 5.92 23.57 -8.53
N LEU A 74 5.62 22.37 -8.02
CA LEU A 74 4.44 22.09 -7.19
C LEU A 74 4.83 21.79 -5.74
N ASP A 75 3.90 22.07 -4.83
CA ASP A 75 4.09 21.74 -3.42
C ASP A 75 4.13 20.23 -3.20
N PHE A 76 5.00 19.81 -2.27
CA PHE A 76 5.05 18.44 -1.79
C PHE A 76 4.21 18.28 -0.54
N VAL A 77 3.50 17.15 -0.46
CA VAL A 77 2.77 16.73 0.74
C VAL A 77 3.44 15.47 1.28
N LEU A 78 3.80 15.50 2.56
CA LEU A 78 4.41 14.36 3.25
C LEU A 78 3.40 13.76 4.22
N TYR A 79 3.02 12.51 3.95
CA TYR A 79 2.25 11.69 4.90
C TYR A 79 3.23 10.83 5.68
N THR A 80 3.10 10.81 7.00
CA THR A 80 3.94 9.99 7.87
C THR A 80 3.08 9.21 8.85
N ASP A 81 3.49 7.98 9.13
CA ASP A 81 2.97 7.19 10.24
C ASP A 81 4.14 6.57 11.00
N ALA A 82 4.04 6.50 12.33
CA ALA A 82 5.11 6.00 13.16
C ALA A 82 4.56 5.12 14.28
N SER A 83 5.27 4.02 14.52
CA SER A 83 5.10 3.15 15.69
C SER A 83 6.29 3.31 16.63
N GLN A 84 6.28 2.57 17.74
CA GLN A 84 7.44 2.53 18.65
C GLN A 84 8.70 1.95 18.00
N THR A 85 8.57 1.22 16.89
CA THR A 85 9.67 0.45 16.28
C THR A 85 10.01 0.90 14.87
N ALA A 86 9.14 1.62 14.18
CA ALA A 86 9.36 2.02 12.79
C ALA A 86 8.60 3.29 12.41
N VAL A 87 9.08 3.96 11.36
CA VAL A 87 8.40 5.06 10.69
C VAL A 87 8.19 4.71 9.22
N GLY A 88 7.03 5.07 8.68
CA GLY A 88 6.70 5.03 7.28
C GLY A 88 6.33 6.42 6.77
N ALA A 89 6.59 6.68 5.49
CA ALA A 89 6.23 7.93 4.84
C ALA A 89 5.84 7.73 3.38
N VAL A 90 4.94 8.60 2.91
CA VAL A 90 4.58 8.76 1.49
C VAL A 90 4.78 10.23 1.13
N LEU A 91 5.65 10.48 0.14
CA LEU A 91 5.78 11.77 -0.50
C LEU A 91 4.81 11.83 -1.68
N ALA A 92 3.96 12.84 -1.73
CA ALA A 92 2.94 13.00 -2.76
C ALA A 92 2.89 14.44 -3.30
N GLN A 93 2.24 14.61 -4.44
CA GLN A 93 1.91 15.90 -5.04
C GLN A 93 0.52 15.89 -5.65
N GLU A 94 -0.16 17.02 -5.68
CA GLU A 94 -1.36 17.20 -6.49
C GLU A 94 -0.96 17.60 -7.91
N GLN A 95 -1.06 16.65 -8.86
CA GLN A 95 -0.77 16.86 -10.27
C GLN A 95 -2.05 16.67 -11.10
N ASP A 96 -2.42 17.68 -11.88
CA ASP A 96 -3.66 17.69 -12.68
C ASP A 96 -4.93 17.45 -11.85
N GLY A 97 -5.01 18.05 -10.65
CA GLY A 97 -6.13 17.88 -9.72
C GLY A 97 -6.24 16.46 -9.13
N LYS A 98 -5.17 15.68 -9.18
CA LYS A 98 -5.10 14.33 -8.62
C LYS A 98 -3.84 14.18 -7.78
N GLU A 99 -4.01 13.66 -6.58
CA GLU A 99 -2.88 13.22 -5.78
C GLU A 99 -2.14 12.06 -6.47
N ARG A 100 -0.82 12.21 -6.60
CA ARG A 100 0.12 11.21 -7.12
C ARG A 100 1.21 10.99 -6.10
N VAL A 101 1.63 9.73 -5.98
CA VAL A 101 2.77 9.37 -5.15
C VAL A 101 4.06 9.65 -5.91
N ILE A 102 5.01 10.29 -5.24
CA ILE A 102 6.36 10.52 -5.73
C ILE A 102 7.32 9.47 -5.18
N ALA A 103 7.21 9.17 -3.88
CA ALA A 103 8.07 8.18 -3.23
C ALA A 103 7.40 7.56 -1.99
N TYR A 104 7.79 6.32 -1.70
CA TYR A 104 7.53 5.64 -0.44
C TYR A 104 8.84 5.51 0.35
N ALA A 105 8.81 5.75 1.66
CA ALA A 105 9.95 5.55 2.54
C ALA A 105 9.53 4.82 3.81
N SER A 106 10.44 4.03 4.38
CA SER A 106 10.24 3.39 5.67
C SER A 106 11.58 3.13 6.35
N SER A 107 11.66 3.33 7.66
CA SER A 107 12.86 3.08 8.45
C SER A 107 12.50 2.47 9.82
N THR A 108 13.31 1.53 10.29
CA THR A 108 13.22 1.00 11.65
C THR A 108 13.91 1.97 12.61
N LEU A 109 13.31 2.21 13.77
CA LEU A 109 13.85 3.08 14.80
C LEU A 109 14.83 2.32 15.69
N THR A 110 15.92 2.98 16.07
CA THR A 110 16.80 2.49 17.14
C THR A 110 16.21 2.84 18.51
N PRO A 111 16.61 2.14 19.59
CA PRO A 111 16.18 2.48 20.94
C PRO A 111 16.42 3.98 21.25
N PRO A 112 15.55 4.60 22.07
CA PRO A 112 15.73 5.99 22.48
C PRO A 112 17.09 6.16 23.19
N GLN A 113 17.74 7.29 22.93
CA GLN A 113 18.98 7.70 23.58
C GLN A 113 18.74 8.22 25.00
#